data_AF-A0A3S1D3Q1-F1
#
_entry.id   AF-A0A3S1D3Q1-F1
#
_cell.length_a   1.000
_cell.length_b   1.000
_cell.length_c   1.000
_cell.angle_alpha   90.00
_cell.angle_beta   90.00
_cell.angle_gamma   90.00
#
_symmetry.space_group_name_H-M   'P 1'
#
loop_
_entity.id
_entity.type
_entity.pdbx_description
1 polymer ?
#
loop_
_entity_poly.entity_id
_entity_poly.type
_entity_poly.pdbx_seq_one_letter_code
_entity_poly.pdbx_strand_id
1 'polypeptide(L)'
;MPMLDSYGLDINRIDGTGVAQPPKIIVPGVSDQIMPADNYDQITVKGDADLIAANIKSGVDIFGVLGTYVGTGRQFVSGITTSIQPGISFNMVGGGAPVALPYVSVAGLTFKPKAIMLFASNSTYMTVYQSYLGDYYMGAGTGWCIVTAAYSSTQTSGYLSDFIETGNLSVTATTFQLPVWAGNIQYNWIAFE
;
A
#
# COMPACT_ATOMS: atom_id res chain seq x y z
N MET A 1 2.00 67.53 -46.45
CA MET A 1 2.80 66.53 -47.20
C MET A 1 3.56 65.72 -46.15
N PRO A 2 3.51 64.39 -46.20
CA PRO A 2 4.33 63.57 -45.30
C PRO A 2 5.80 63.92 -45.53
N MET A 3 6.56 64.04 -44.43
CA MET A 3 8.00 64.22 -44.51
C MET A 3 8.58 62.85 -44.87
N LEU A 4 9.09 62.71 -46.09
CA LEU A 4 9.71 61.46 -46.54
C LEU A 4 11.20 61.50 -46.25
N ASP A 5 11.80 60.38 -45.87
CA ASP A 5 13.26 60.24 -45.80
C ASP A 5 13.88 60.21 -47.21
N SER A 6 15.21 60.11 -47.27
CA SER A 6 15.96 60.01 -48.54
C SER A 6 15.61 58.78 -49.38
N TYR A 7 14.80 57.86 -48.86
CA TYR A 7 14.32 56.65 -49.53
C TYR A 7 12.82 56.68 -49.81
N GLY A 8 12.12 57.78 -49.52
CA GLY A 8 10.69 57.94 -49.80
C GLY A 8 9.76 57.34 -48.75
N LEU A 9 10.25 56.99 -47.56
CA LEU A 9 9.42 56.48 -46.45
C LEU A 9 8.98 57.62 -45.52
N ASP A 10 7.71 57.62 -45.13
CA ASP A 10 7.17 58.64 -44.22
C ASP A 10 7.78 58.50 -42.82
N ILE A 11 8.57 59.49 -42.42
CA ILE A 11 9.33 59.49 -41.16
C ILE A 11 8.43 59.49 -39.92
N ASN A 12 7.14 59.80 -40.07
CA ASN A 12 6.17 59.81 -38.97
C ASN A 12 5.26 58.59 -38.96
N ARG A 13 5.45 57.63 -39.88
CA ARG A 13 4.66 56.40 -39.91
C ARG A 13 5.17 55.43 -38.86
N ILE A 14 4.65 55.54 -37.64
CA ILE A 14 4.77 54.49 -36.62
C ILE A 14 3.79 53.37 -37.01
N ASP A 15 4.28 52.33 -37.66
CA ASP A 15 3.48 51.17 -38.11
C ASP A 15 3.39 50.03 -37.09
N GLY A 16 4.05 50.17 -35.94
CA GLY A 16 4.03 49.18 -34.87
C GLY A 16 3.15 49.60 -33.68
N THR A 17 1.92 49.11 -33.61
CA THR A 17 1.11 49.10 -32.37
C THR A 17 1.46 47.89 -31.51
N GLY A 18 2.76 47.65 -31.27
CA GLY A 18 3.28 46.50 -30.52
C GLY A 18 2.95 46.56 -29.03
N VAL A 19 1.67 46.48 -28.68
CA VAL A 19 1.21 46.26 -27.31
C VAL A 19 1.60 44.83 -26.94
N ALA A 20 2.40 44.68 -25.88
CA ALA A 20 2.78 43.37 -25.36
C ALA A 20 1.52 42.55 -25.06
N GLN A 21 1.37 41.42 -25.74
CA GLN A 21 0.27 40.50 -25.47
C GLN A 21 0.49 39.82 -24.11
N PRO A 22 -0.59 39.52 -23.35
CA PRO A 22 -0.46 38.72 -22.14
C PRO A 22 0.10 37.33 -22.48
N PRO A 23 0.84 36.70 -21.55
CA PRO A 23 1.40 35.37 -21.78
C PRO A 23 0.30 34.35 -22.06
N LYS A 24 0.47 33.56 -23.12
CA LYS A 24 -0.43 32.46 -23.44
C LYS A 24 -0.01 31.23 -22.64
N ILE A 25 -0.87 30.78 -21.72
CA ILE A 25 -0.66 29.59 -20.90
C ILE A 25 -1.31 28.38 -21.57
N ILE A 26 -0.53 27.31 -21.73
CA ILE A 26 -0.99 26.01 -22.23
C ILE A 26 -0.78 25.01 -21.10
N VAL A 27 -1.84 24.31 -20.70
CA VAL A 27 -1.78 23.26 -19.67
C VAL A 27 -1.81 21.91 -20.39
N PRO A 28 -0.78 21.06 -20.28
CA PRO A 28 -0.79 19.75 -20.92
C PRO A 28 -2.06 18.94 -20.62
N GLY A 29 -2.48 18.12 -21.58
CA GLY A 29 -3.72 17.36 -21.51
C GLY A 29 -3.65 16.09 -22.36
N VAL A 30 -4.76 15.36 -22.43
CA VAL A 30 -4.86 14.12 -23.23
C VAL A 30 -4.95 14.35 -24.74
N SER A 31 -5.21 15.58 -25.16
CA SER A 31 -5.35 15.96 -26.57
C SER A 31 -4.33 17.03 -26.94
N ASP A 32 -3.92 17.03 -28.21
CA ASP A 32 -3.03 18.05 -28.74
C ASP A 32 -3.60 19.45 -28.54
N GLN A 33 -2.75 20.36 -28.06
CA GLN A 33 -3.08 21.77 -27.92
C GLN A 33 -2.28 22.56 -28.94
N ILE A 34 -3.01 23.22 -29.84
CA ILE A 34 -2.42 23.95 -30.95
C ILE A 34 -2.43 25.45 -30.62
N MET A 35 -1.25 26.05 -30.62
CA MET A 35 -1.08 27.49 -30.66
C MET A 35 -0.91 27.89 -32.13
N PRO A 36 -1.90 28.60 -32.74
CA PRO A 36 -1.78 29.07 -34.11
C PRO A 36 -0.57 29.98 -34.29
N ALA A 37 -0.02 29.99 -35.51
CA ALA A 37 1.07 30.90 -35.87
C ALA A 37 0.61 32.36 -35.77
N ASP A 38 1.52 33.22 -35.34
CA ASP A 38 1.38 34.68 -35.32
C ASP A 38 2.74 35.27 -35.72
N ASN A 39 3.45 35.96 -34.82
CA ASN A 39 4.85 36.36 -35.02
C ASN A 39 5.86 35.20 -34.84
N TYR A 40 5.36 33.98 -34.61
CA TYR A 40 6.12 32.73 -34.49
C TYR A 40 5.41 31.62 -35.26
N ASP A 41 6.13 30.55 -35.57
CA ASP A 41 5.55 29.34 -36.16
C ASP A 41 4.46 28.73 -35.27
N GLN A 42 3.58 27.94 -35.88
CA GLN A 42 2.59 27.16 -35.13
C GLN A 42 3.29 26.23 -34.13
N ILE A 43 2.87 26.28 -32.88
CA ILE A 43 3.37 25.40 -31.83
C ILE A 43 2.28 24.38 -31.50
N THR A 44 2.63 23.10 -31.50
CA THR A 44 1.75 22.03 -31.03
C THR A 44 2.34 21.41 -29.77
N VAL A 45 1.61 21.50 -28.66
CA VAL A 45 1.89 20.71 -27.46
C VAL A 45 1.14 19.40 -27.62
N LYS A 46 1.87 18.30 -27.83
CA LYS A 46 1.29 16.98 -28.00
C LYS A 46 0.56 16.55 -26.74
N GLY A 47 -0.64 16.02 -26.92
CA GLY A 47 -1.37 15.36 -25.85
C GLY A 47 -0.77 14.01 -25.51
N ASP A 48 -0.95 13.58 -24.26
CA ASP A 48 -0.56 12.24 -23.81
C ASP A 48 -1.80 11.49 -23.32
N ALA A 49 -2.15 10.40 -24.01
CA ALA A 49 -3.30 9.57 -23.64
C ALA A 49 -3.16 8.95 -22.25
N ASP A 50 -1.94 8.87 -21.72
CA ASP A 50 -1.66 8.36 -20.37
C ASP A 50 -1.86 9.41 -19.27
N LEU A 51 -2.12 10.69 -19.60
CA LEU A 51 -2.47 11.74 -18.64
C LEU A 51 -3.94 11.64 -18.20
N ILE A 52 -4.33 10.46 -17.73
CA ILE A 52 -5.67 10.15 -17.20
C ILE A 52 -5.57 9.80 -15.71
N ALA A 53 -6.66 10.06 -14.98
CA ALA A 53 -6.73 9.83 -13.53
C ALA A 53 -6.33 8.39 -13.12
N ALA A 54 -6.69 7.40 -13.94
CA ALA A 54 -6.41 5.98 -13.69
C ALA A 54 -4.91 5.61 -13.72
N ASN A 55 -4.06 6.45 -14.33
CA ASN A 55 -2.61 6.24 -14.40
C ASN A 55 -1.84 7.04 -13.34
N ILE A 56 -2.48 8.03 -12.72
CA ILE A 56 -1.86 8.94 -11.75
C ILE A 56 -2.17 8.43 -10.33
N LYS A 57 -1.14 8.38 -9.48
CA LYS A 57 -1.28 7.93 -8.09
C LYS A 57 -2.39 8.69 -7.36
N SER A 58 -3.20 7.95 -6.60
CA SER A 58 -4.33 8.49 -5.84
C SER A 58 -3.91 9.69 -4.97
N GLY A 59 -4.63 10.80 -5.11
CA GLY A 59 -4.38 12.05 -4.36
C GLY A 59 -3.26 12.92 -4.91
N VAL A 60 -2.60 12.54 -6.01
CA VAL A 60 -1.64 13.39 -6.73
C VAL A 60 -2.38 14.12 -7.84
N ASP A 61 -2.18 15.44 -7.94
CA ASP A 61 -2.66 16.26 -9.05
C ASP A 61 -1.51 16.51 -10.04
N ILE A 62 -1.75 16.20 -11.32
CA ILE A 62 -0.82 16.53 -12.40
C ILE A 62 -1.63 17.31 -13.45
N PHE A 63 -1.31 18.59 -13.62
CA PHE A 63 -1.98 19.49 -14.57
C PHE A 63 -3.51 19.56 -14.39
N GLY A 64 -4.02 19.45 -13.16
CA GLY A 64 -5.45 19.45 -12.86
C GLY A 64 -6.15 18.09 -13.03
N VAL A 65 -5.40 17.04 -13.40
CA VAL A 65 -5.89 15.66 -13.42
C VAL A 65 -5.58 15.02 -12.07
N LEU A 66 -6.59 14.95 -11.20
CA LEU A 66 -6.49 14.26 -9.91
C LEU A 66 -6.42 12.75 -10.10
N GLY A 67 -5.34 12.14 -9.61
CA GLY A 67 -5.11 10.71 -9.70
C GLY A 67 -6.06 9.86 -8.86
N THR A 68 -6.35 8.66 -9.38
CA THR A 68 -7.19 7.63 -8.74
C THR A 68 -6.49 6.26 -8.67
N TYR A 69 -5.25 6.14 -9.14
CA TYR A 69 -4.51 4.89 -9.10
C TYR A 69 -4.06 4.55 -7.67
N VAL A 70 -4.64 3.52 -7.08
CA VAL A 70 -4.28 3.04 -5.73
C VAL A 70 -3.16 1.99 -5.73
N GLY A 71 -2.71 1.55 -6.91
CA GLY A 71 -1.78 0.43 -7.05
C GLY A 71 -2.48 -0.92 -6.85
N THR A 72 -2.05 -1.95 -7.58
CA THR A 72 -2.44 -3.36 -7.33
C THR A 72 -1.59 -4.00 -6.22
N GLY A 73 -0.94 -3.18 -5.38
CA GLY A 73 -0.10 -3.67 -4.30
C GLY A 73 -0.96 -4.33 -3.23
N ARG A 74 -0.65 -5.59 -2.89
CA ARG A 74 -1.25 -6.26 -1.73
C ARG A 74 -1.04 -5.38 -0.50
N GLN A 75 -2.10 -5.16 0.27
CA GLN A 75 -1.99 -4.37 1.50
C GLN A 75 -1.15 -5.12 2.53
N PHE A 76 -0.34 -4.36 3.28
CA PHE A 76 0.29 -4.88 4.49
C PHE A 76 0.25 -3.81 5.57
N VAL A 77 0.19 -4.25 6.82
CA VAL A 77 0.26 -3.39 8.00
C VAL A 77 1.10 -4.06 9.07
N SER A 78 1.84 -3.29 9.84
CA SER A 78 2.71 -3.78 10.89
C SER A 78 2.55 -2.98 12.17
N GLY A 79 3.00 -3.56 13.28
CA GLY A 79 2.98 -2.89 14.56
C GLY A 79 3.67 -3.69 15.64
N ILE A 80 3.55 -3.20 16.87
CA ILE A 80 4.04 -3.85 18.08
C ILE A 80 2.83 -4.08 18.99
N THR A 81 2.74 -5.26 19.58
CA THR A 81 1.72 -5.59 20.59
C THR A 81 2.35 -6.38 21.72
N THR A 82 1.72 -6.36 22.89
CA THR A 82 2.15 -7.16 24.04
C THR A 82 1.23 -8.36 24.18
N SER A 83 1.83 -9.54 24.33
CA SER A 83 1.11 -10.78 24.58
C SER A 83 0.44 -10.78 25.96
N ILE A 84 -0.73 -11.41 26.04
CA ILE A 84 -1.61 -11.45 27.21
C ILE A 84 -1.44 -12.79 27.94
N GLN A 85 -1.49 -12.74 29.28
CA GLN A 85 -1.54 -13.86 30.22
C GLN A 85 -2.65 -13.60 31.27
N PRO A 86 -3.30 -14.62 31.86
CA PRO A 86 -3.09 -16.05 31.62
C PRO A 86 -3.50 -16.49 30.21
N GLY A 87 -2.97 -17.62 29.77
CA GLY A 87 -3.30 -18.17 28.46
C GLY A 87 -4.76 -18.58 28.31
N ILE A 88 -5.25 -18.59 27.07
CA ILE A 88 -6.59 -19.07 26.69
C ILE A 88 -6.46 -20.32 25.81
N SER A 89 -7.51 -21.13 25.75
CA SER A 89 -7.47 -22.42 25.03
C SER A 89 -7.58 -22.22 23.51
N PHE A 90 -6.65 -22.82 22.78
CA PHE A 90 -6.60 -22.86 21.32
C PHE A 90 -6.78 -24.29 20.82
N ASN A 91 -7.57 -24.46 19.76
CA ASN A 91 -7.87 -25.75 19.18
C ASN A 91 -6.72 -26.21 18.27
N MET A 92 -6.19 -27.41 18.52
CA MET A 92 -5.11 -27.98 17.72
C MET A 92 -5.62 -28.57 16.40
N VAL A 93 -4.74 -28.65 15.40
CA VAL A 93 -4.98 -29.43 14.18
C VAL A 93 -5.10 -30.91 14.54
N GLY A 94 -6.01 -31.64 13.87
CA GLY A 94 -6.16 -33.09 14.04
C GLY A 94 -6.97 -33.53 15.27
N GLY A 95 -7.65 -32.61 15.97
CA GLY A 95 -8.63 -32.95 17.01
C GLY A 95 -8.05 -33.30 18.38
N GLY A 96 -6.80 -32.91 18.66
CA GLY A 96 -6.22 -32.98 20.00
C GLY A 96 -6.94 -32.07 21.01
N ALA A 97 -6.73 -32.32 22.30
CA ALA A 97 -7.28 -31.47 23.35
C ALA A 97 -6.81 -30.01 23.18
N PRO A 98 -7.68 -28.99 23.39
CA PRO A 98 -7.27 -27.60 23.31
C PRO A 98 -6.12 -27.28 24.26
N VAL A 99 -5.18 -26.45 23.81
CA VAL A 99 -3.99 -26.06 24.58
C VAL A 99 -4.12 -24.62 25.04
N ALA A 100 -3.94 -24.37 26.33
CA ALA A 100 -3.94 -23.01 26.87
C ALA A 100 -2.60 -22.33 26.61
N LEU A 101 -2.59 -21.27 25.80
CA LEU A 101 -1.39 -20.49 25.46
C LEU A 101 -1.61 -19.00 25.68
N PRO A 102 -0.54 -18.23 25.96
CA PRO A 102 -0.54 -16.78 25.79
C PRO A 102 -0.97 -16.40 24.37
N TYR A 103 -1.43 -15.16 24.20
CA TYR A 103 -1.95 -14.73 22.91
C TYR A 103 -1.70 -13.25 22.66
N VAL A 104 -1.74 -12.86 21.40
CA VAL A 104 -1.83 -11.46 21.00
C VAL A 104 -3.22 -11.19 20.45
N SER A 105 -3.73 -9.99 20.72
CA SER A 105 -4.96 -9.49 20.11
C SER A 105 -4.67 -8.11 19.52
N VAL A 106 -4.95 -7.94 18.24
CA VAL A 106 -4.74 -6.70 17.50
C VAL A 106 -6.06 -6.30 16.85
N ALA A 107 -6.36 -5.01 16.87
CA ALA A 107 -7.55 -4.40 16.28
C ALA A 107 -7.18 -3.22 15.38
N GLY A 108 -8.14 -2.74 14.60
CA GLY A 108 -7.95 -1.59 13.70
C GLY A 108 -7.38 -1.94 12.32
N LEU A 109 -7.48 -3.21 11.91
CA LEU A 109 -7.15 -3.60 10.55
C LEU A 109 -8.19 -3.04 9.56
N THR A 110 -7.76 -2.84 8.31
CA THR A 110 -8.61 -2.37 7.20
C THR A 110 -8.85 -3.43 6.14
N PHE A 111 -8.28 -4.62 6.32
CA PHE A 111 -8.41 -5.77 5.42
C PHE A 111 -8.32 -7.06 6.25
N LYS A 112 -8.86 -8.18 5.73
CA LYS A 112 -8.70 -9.50 6.37
C LYS A 112 -7.35 -10.08 5.97
N PRO A 113 -6.39 -10.25 6.90
CA PRO A 113 -5.10 -10.81 6.55
C PRO A 113 -5.21 -12.26 6.07
N LYS A 114 -4.45 -12.59 5.03
CA LYS A 114 -4.23 -13.96 4.57
C LYS A 114 -2.92 -14.56 5.07
N ALA A 115 -1.98 -13.72 5.51
CA ALA A 115 -0.80 -14.15 6.23
C ALA A 115 -0.47 -13.17 7.35
N ILE A 116 -0.04 -13.68 8.51
CA ILE A 116 0.44 -12.86 9.63
C ILE A 116 1.71 -13.49 10.17
N MET A 117 2.72 -12.67 10.43
CA MET A 117 3.94 -13.09 11.13
C MET A 117 4.11 -12.29 12.40
N LEU A 118 4.48 -12.98 13.48
CA LEU A 118 4.73 -12.44 14.81
C LEU A 118 6.13 -12.84 15.25
N PHE A 119 6.94 -11.88 15.68
CA PHE A 119 8.30 -12.08 16.16
C PHE A 119 8.45 -11.51 17.57
N ALA A 120 8.80 -12.34 18.54
CA ALA A 120 9.07 -11.87 19.89
C ALA A 120 10.26 -10.90 19.90
N SER A 121 10.11 -9.70 20.47
CA SER A 121 11.14 -8.65 20.38
C SER A 121 12.48 -9.04 21.04
N ASN A 122 12.42 -9.89 22.08
CA ASN A 122 13.57 -10.22 22.93
C ASN A 122 13.79 -11.74 23.00
N SER A 123 13.31 -12.49 22.01
CA SER A 123 13.38 -13.94 21.98
C SER A 123 13.37 -14.45 20.53
N THR A 124 13.44 -15.76 20.36
CA THR A 124 13.44 -16.46 19.08
C THR A 124 12.08 -17.10 18.77
N TYR A 125 11.06 -16.79 19.57
CA TYR A 125 9.69 -17.25 19.33
C TYR A 125 9.06 -16.57 18.13
N MET A 126 8.40 -17.37 17.30
CA MET A 126 7.69 -16.91 16.13
C MET A 126 6.30 -17.54 16.07
N THR A 127 5.36 -16.80 15.51
CA THR A 127 4.05 -17.34 15.14
C THR A 127 3.73 -16.92 13.73
N VAL A 128 3.33 -17.89 12.91
CA VAL A 128 2.94 -17.67 11.52
C VAL A 128 1.52 -18.15 11.35
N TYR A 129 0.64 -17.25 10.92
CA TYR A 129 -0.70 -17.58 10.50
C TYR A 129 -0.81 -17.50 8.98
N GLN A 130 -1.57 -18.42 8.41
CA GLN A 130 -1.93 -18.43 7.01
C GLN A 130 -3.41 -18.81 6.85
N SER A 131 -4.16 -18.00 6.12
CA SER A 131 -5.52 -18.36 5.72
C SER A 131 -5.48 -19.44 4.64
N TYR A 132 -6.42 -20.37 4.68
CA TYR A 132 -6.53 -21.49 3.74
C TYR A 132 -6.44 -21.06 2.27
N LEU A 133 -5.55 -21.70 1.49
CA LEU A 133 -5.34 -21.45 0.05
C LEU A 133 -5.65 -22.69 -0.84
N GLY A 134 -6.32 -23.72 -0.34
CA GLY A 134 -6.79 -24.84 -1.16
C GLY A 134 -5.91 -26.09 -1.17
N ASP A 135 -4.59 -26.02 -0.98
CA ASP A 135 -3.71 -27.18 -1.22
C ASP A 135 -2.68 -27.44 -0.09
N TYR A 136 -3.05 -28.20 0.95
CA TYR A 136 -2.05 -28.83 1.83
C TYR A 136 -2.46 -30.23 2.33
N TYR A 137 -1.46 -31.10 2.43
CA TYR A 137 -1.47 -32.50 2.88
C TYR A 137 -1.87 -32.72 4.37
N MET A 138 -2.47 -31.73 5.04
CA MET A 138 -2.81 -31.76 6.47
C MET A 138 -4.31 -31.57 6.78
N GLY A 139 -5.18 -31.83 5.80
CA GLY A 139 -6.52 -32.38 6.08
C GLY A 139 -7.59 -31.51 6.73
N ALA A 140 -7.57 -30.18 6.64
CA ALA A 140 -8.79 -29.39 6.94
C ALA A 140 -8.93 -28.06 6.17
N GLY A 141 -10.18 -27.69 5.92
CA GLY A 141 -10.63 -26.58 5.07
C GLY A 141 -10.83 -25.23 5.79
N THR A 142 -9.92 -24.84 6.69
CA THR A 142 -9.97 -23.58 7.47
C THR A 142 -8.58 -22.97 7.58
N GLY A 143 -8.43 -21.69 7.97
CA GLY A 143 -7.12 -21.08 8.23
C GLY A 143 -6.34 -21.80 9.33
N TRP A 144 -5.01 -21.66 9.33
CA TRP A 144 -4.12 -22.36 10.25
C TRP A 144 -3.04 -21.43 10.82
N CYS A 145 -2.56 -21.74 12.00
CA CYS A 145 -1.47 -21.03 12.66
C CYS A 145 -0.43 -22.03 13.16
N ILE A 146 0.83 -21.77 12.84
CA ILE A 146 1.98 -22.49 13.37
C ILE A 146 2.64 -21.61 14.42
N VAL A 147 2.70 -22.11 15.65
CA VAL A 147 3.47 -21.50 16.74
C VAL A 147 4.78 -22.27 16.87
N THR A 148 5.91 -21.55 16.80
CA THR A 148 7.22 -22.15 16.97
C THR A 148 7.85 -21.70 18.29
N ALA A 149 8.23 -22.69 19.11
CA ALA A 149 9.14 -22.49 20.23
C ALA A 149 10.59 -22.60 19.73
N ALA A 150 11.49 -21.80 20.29
CA ALA A 150 12.90 -21.85 19.91
C ALA A 150 13.63 -23.09 20.42
N TYR A 151 14.61 -23.52 19.62
CA TYR A 151 15.63 -24.50 19.98
C TYR A 151 16.62 -23.86 20.97
N SER A 152 16.90 -24.51 22.11
CA SER A 152 17.98 -24.11 23.02
C SER A 152 19.15 -25.08 22.91
N SER A 153 20.37 -24.65 23.30
CA SER A 153 21.56 -25.51 23.32
C SER A 153 21.45 -26.71 24.27
N THR A 154 20.40 -26.76 25.10
CA THR A 154 20.10 -27.83 26.05
C THR A 154 18.84 -28.62 25.69
N GLN A 155 18.08 -28.21 24.67
CA GLN A 155 16.81 -28.81 24.29
C GLN A 155 16.91 -29.37 22.87
N THR A 156 16.99 -30.69 22.75
CA THR A 156 17.14 -31.44 21.49
C THR A 156 15.84 -31.55 20.67
N SER A 157 14.78 -30.83 21.04
CA SER A 157 13.47 -30.85 20.34
C SER A 157 12.82 -29.47 20.37
N GLY A 158 12.56 -28.90 19.20
CA GLY A 158 11.71 -27.71 19.07
C GLY A 158 10.24 -28.10 19.15
N TYR A 159 9.43 -27.32 19.87
CA TYR A 159 7.98 -27.50 19.88
C TYR A 159 7.37 -26.72 18.72
N LEU A 160 6.83 -27.45 17.76
CA LEU A 160 5.93 -26.92 16.74
C LEU A 160 4.51 -27.29 17.17
N SER A 161 3.63 -26.30 17.25
CA SER A 161 2.22 -26.52 17.55
C SER A 161 1.37 -25.88 16.48
N ASP A 162 0.55 -26.70 15.84
CA ASP A 162 -0.34 -26.28 14.79
C ASP A 162 -1.74 -26.10 15.37
N PHE A 163 -2.35 -24.97 15.08
CA PHE A 163 -3.68 -24.58 15.53
C PHE A 163 -4.59 -24.28 14.35
N ILE A 164 -5.87 -24.56 14.54
CA ILE A 164 -6.93 -24.31 13.56
C ILE A 164 -7.65 -22.99 13.89
N GLU A 165 -7.98 -22.20 12.87
CA GLU A 165 -8.77 -20.96 12.99
C GLU A 165 -10.20 -21.25 13.41
N THR A 166 -10.41 -21.44 14.71
CA THR A 166 -11.71 -21.63 15.33
C THR A 166 -11.69 -21.23 16.80
N GLY A 167 -12.80 -20.67 17.28
CA GLY A 167 -12.93 -20.16 18.64
C GLY A 167 -11.97 -19.00 18.90
N ASN A 168 -11.02 -19.21 19.81
CA ASN A 168 -10.07 -18.17 20.24
C ASN A 168 -8.99 -17.85 19.18
N LEU A 169 -8.73 -18.73 18.20
CA LEU A 169 -7.92 -18.35 17.04
C LEU A 169 -8.86 -17.76 16.00
N SER A 170 -8.72 -16.46 15.72
CA SER A 170 -9.62 -15.76 14.80
C SER A 170 -8.90 -14.68 14.02
N VAL A 171 -9.12 -14.62 12.71
CA VAL A 171 -8.61 -13.54 11.84
C VAL A 171 -9.75 -12.95 11.02
N THR A 172 -10.03 -11.67 11.24
CA THR A 172 -11.13 -10.92 10.61
C THR A 172 -10.60 -9.72 9.83
N ALA A 173 -11.49 -8.97 9.18
CA ALA A 173 -11.12 -7.74 8.48
C ALA A 173 -10.69 -6.59 9.40
N THR A 174 -11.00 -6.68 10.69
CA THR A 174 -10.77 -5.59 11.65
C THR A 174 -9.87 -6.01 12.82
N THR A 175 -9.73 -7.31 13.07
CA THR A 175 -8.98 -7.85 14.20
C THR A 175 -8.27 -9.16 13.86
N PHE A 176 -7.22 -9.48 14.62
CA PHE A 176 -6.71 -10.85 14.72
C PHE A 176 -6.39 -11.21 16.17
N GLN A 177 -6.57 -12.49 16.50
CA GLN A 177 -6.17 -13.10 17.76
C GLN A 177 -5.43 -14.39 17.47
N LEU A 178 -4.15 -14.45 17.88
CA LEU A 178 -3.26 -15.57 17.59
C LEU A 178 -2.54 -16.05 18.86
N PRO A 179 -2.40 -17.38 19.05
CA PRO A 179 -1.58 -17.93 20.13
C PRO A 179 -0.12 -17.56 19.93
N VAL A 180 0.61 -17.37 21.04
CA VAL A 180 2.07 -17.17 21.05
C VAL A 180 2.69 -17.94 22.20
N TRP A 181 3.98 -18.26 22.10
CA TRP A 181 4.61 -19.14 23.09
C TRP A 181 4.85 -18.48 24.45
N ALA A 182 5.36 -17.26 24.44
CA ALA A 182 5.67 -16.51 25.66
C ALA A 182 4.66 -15.38 25.87
N GLY A 183 4.20 -15.22 27.11
CA GLY A 183 3.29 -14.18 27.53
C GLY A 183 3.98 -13.03 28.26
N ASN A 184 3.30 -11.88 28.40
CA ASN A 184 3.83 -10.66 29.00
C ASN A 184 5.10 -10.11 28.31
N ILE A 185 5.30 -10.44 27.03
CA ILE A 185 6.38 -9.89 26.19
C ILE A 185 5.83 -9.24 24.93
N GLN A 186 6.63 -8.37 24.32
CA GLN A 186 6.30 -7.71 23.06
C GLN A 186 6.55 -8.61 21.86
N TYR A 187 5.67 -8.47 20.87
CA TYR A 187 5.78 -9.06 19.55
C TYR A 187 5.68 -7.97 18.49
N ASN A 188 6.65 -7.95 17.58
CA ASN A 188 6.53 -7.23 16.31
C ASN A 188 5.68 -8.07 15.37
N TRP A 189 4.71 -7.47 14.70
CA TRP A 189 3.82 -8.19 13.82
C TRP A 189 3.71 -7.52 12.46
N ILE A 190 3.49 -8.34 11.43
CA ILE A 190 3.21 -7.90 10.06
C ILE A 190 2.06 -8.76 9.54
N ALA A 191 1.02 -8.10 9.04
CA ALA A 191 -0.15 -8.71 8.43
C ALA A 191 -0.20 -8.37 6.94
N PHE A 192 -0.51 -9.35 6.10
CA PHE A 192 -0.57 -9.23 4.64
C PHE A 192 -1.95 -9.66 4.14
N GLU A 193 -2.49 -8.93 3.17
CA GLU A 193 -3.70 -9.28 2.43
C GLU A 193 -3.54 -10.48 1.50
#